data_AF-A0A957VK75-F1
#
_entry.id   AF-A0A957VK75-F1
#
_cell.length_a   1.000
_cell.length_b   1.000
_cell.length_c   1.000
_cell.angle_alpha   90.00
_cell.angle_beta   90.00
_cell.angle_gamma   90.00
#
_symmetry.space_group_name_H-M   'P 1'
#
loop_
_entity.id
_entity.type
_entity.pdbx_description
1 polymer ?
#
loop_
_entity_poly.entity_id
_entity_poly.type
_entity_poly.pdbx_seq_one_letter_code
_entity_poly.pdbx_strand_id
1 'polypeptide(L)'
;MPPTYFVAVAGNIGVGKSTLTELMSARLGWEPVYEAVDENPYLSDFYADMERWSFHSQAFFLARRLRQHAALQHLDRSVVQDRSVYEDAEIFAHNLYRQGQMSARDWATYFDLYQSLVALLRPPDLVVYLRAQVGTLAARIGGRGRAY
;
A
#
# COMPACT_ATOMS: atom_id res chain seq x y z
N MET A 1 0.49 30.48 1.23
CA MET A 1 1.24 29.36 0.62
C MET A 1 0.40 28.80 -0.52
N PRO A 2 1.00 28.31 -1.62
CA PRO A 2 0.24 27.58 -2.64
C PRO A 2 -0.41 26.33 -2.03
N PRO A 3 -1.53 25.84 -2.58
CA PRO A 3 -2.17 24.62 -2.09
C PRO A 3 -1.25 23.40 -2.25
N THR A 4 -1.27 22.50 -1.27
CA THR A 4 -0.57 21.22 -1.32
C THR A 4 -1.54 20.10 -1.70
N TYR A 5 -1.10 19.24 -2.61
CA TYR A 5 -1.87 18.12 -3.13
C TYR A 5 -1.26 16.79 -2.71
N PHE A 6 -2.10 15.82 -2.42
CA PHE A 6 -1.72 14.45 -2.11
C PHE A 6 -2.35 13.49 -3.11
N VAL A 7 -1.51 12.86 -3.94
CA VAL A 7 -1.92 11.89 -4.96
C VAL A 7 -1.42 10.51 -4.58
N ALA A 8 -2.31 9.53 -4.57
CA ALA A 8 -1.95 8.12 -4.40
C ALA A 8 -1.97 7.39 -5.74
N VAL A 9 -0.96 6.57 -6.00
CA VAL A 9 -0.91 5.65 -7.14
C VAL A 9 -1.28 4.25 -6.65
N ALA A 10 -2.33 3.68 -7.23
CA ALA A 10 -2.86 2.36 -6.89
C ALA A 10 -2.72 1.40 -8.08
N GLY A 11 -2.70 0.11 -7.81
CA GLY A 11 -2.61 -0.93 -8.83
C GLY A 11 -1.82 -2.14 -8.37
N ASN A 12 -1.98 -3.26 -9.08
CA ASN A 12 -1.42 -4.54 -8.66
C ASN A 12 0.13 -4.55 -8.67
N ILE A 13 0.73 -5.54 -8.02
CA ILE A 13 2.19 -5.75 -8.03
C ILE A 13 2.66 -5.91 -9.48
N GLY A 14 3.74 -5.23 -9.85
CA GLY A 14 4.31 -5.27 -11.21
C GLY A 14 3.62 -4.37 -12.25
N VAL A 15 2.59 -3.60 -11.89
CA VAL A 15 1.89 -2.73 -12.87
C VAL A 15 2.70 -1.50 -13.30
N GLY A 16 3.66 -1.04 -12.48
CA GLY A 16 4.50 0.13 -12.76
C GLY A 16 4.25 1.34 -11.86
N LYS A 17 3.67 1.15 -10.67
CA LYS A 17 3.37 2.23 -9.72
C LYS A 17 4.60 3.08 -9.39
N SER A 18 5.69 2.45 -8.93
CA SER A 18 6.92 3.16 -8.55
C SER A 18 7.49 3.99 -9.70
N THR A 19 7.43 3.47 -10.93
CA THR A 19 7.84 4.20 -12.14
C THR A 19 6.95 5.41 -12.40
N LEU A 20 5.62 5.27 -12.27
CA LEU A 20 4.72 6.42 -12.41
C LEU A 20 4.96 7.47 -11.32
N THR A 21 5.13 7.05 -10.07
CA THR A 21 5.44 7.93 -8.94
C THR A 21 6.69 8.75 -9.22
N GLU A 22 7.78 8.11 -9.66
CA GLU A 22 9.02 8.78 -10.04
C GLU A 22 8.82 9.80 -11.16
N LEU A 23 8.16 9.40 -12.26
CA LEU A 23 7.91 10.28 -13.41
C LEU A 23 7.03 11.49 -13.04
N MET A 24 5.97 11.27 -12.27
CA MET A 24 5.07 12.34 -11.83
C MET A 24 5.78 13.31 -10.90
N SER A 25 6.48 12.79 -9.88
CA SER A 25 7.23 13.59 -8.92
C SER A 25 8.32 14.43 -9.62
N ALA A 26 9.09 13.84 -10.53
CA ALA A 26 10.11 14.56 -11.29
C ALA A 26 9.49 15.67 -12.18
N ARG A 27 8.37 15.38 -12.85
CA ARG A 27 7.71 16.33 -13.75
C ARG A 27 7.03 17.49 -13.03
N LEU A 28 6.50 17.25 -11.83
CA LEU A 28 5.73 18.23 -11.05
C LEU A 28 6.56 18.92 -9.96
N GLY A 29 7.75 18.40 -9.65
CA GLY A 29 8.56 18.85 -8.51
C GLY A 29 7.94 18.49 -7.16
N TRP A 30 7.24 17.35 -7.08
CA TRP A 30 6.51 16.89 -5.89
C TRP A 30 7.30 15.81 -5.15
N GLU A 31 7.08 15.67 -3.85
CA GLU A 31 7.76 14.69 -3.02
C GLU A 31 7.31 13.26 -3.39
N PRO A 32 8.21 12.34 -3.80
CA PRO A 32 7.87 10.95 -4.02
C PRO A 32 7.87 10.17 -2.72
N VAL A 33 6.85 9.33 -2.52
CA VAL A 33 6.74 8.46 -1.33
C VAL A 33 6.60 7.02 -1.77
N TYR A 34 7.60 6.19 -1.47
CA TYR A 34 7.66 4.81 -1.95
C TYR A 34 7.16 3.78 -0.92
N GLU A 35 6.87 2.57 -1.42
CA GLU A 35 6.60 1.38 -0.61
C GLU A 35 7.90 0.81 -0.01
N ALA A 36 7.99 0.74 1.31
CA ALA A 36 9.07 0.06 2.01
C ALA A 36 8.64 -1.38 2.37
N VAL A 37 8.82 -2.31 1.42
CA VAL A 37 8.41 -3.72 1.60
C VAL A 37 9.37 -4.49 2.51
N ASP A 38 10.66 -4.18 2.44
CA ASP A 38 11.72 -5.04 2.98
C ASP A 38 11.91 -4.91 4.51
N GLU A 39 11.11 -4.07 5.18
CA GLU A 39 11.16 -3.86 6.63
C GLU A 39 10.23 -4.79 7.42
N ASN A 40 9.33 -5.53 6.76
CA ASN A 40 8.32 -6.34 7.44
C ASN A 40 8.91 -7.66 7.98
N PRO A 41 9.05 -7.84 9.30
CA PRO A 41 9.67 -9.02 9.88
C PRO A 41 8.85 -10.30 9.64
N TYR A 42 7.54 -10.16 9.36
CA TYR A 42 6.63 -11.28 9.13
C TYR A 42 6.56 -11.70 7.67
N LEU A 43 7.27 -11.03 6.76
CA LEU A 43 7.04 -11.25 5.32
C LEU A 43 7.44 -12.65 4.87
N SER A 44 8.58 -13.16 5.36
CA SER A 44 9.04 -14.53 5.06
C SER A 44 8.07 -15.58 5.62
N ASP A 45 7.70 -15.44 6.89
CA ASP A 45 6.73 -16.31 7.56
C ASP A 45 5.34 -16.28 6.89
N PHE A 46 4.92 -15.10 6.41
CA PHE A 46 3.69 -14.91 5.66
C PHE A 46 3.68 -15.71 4.36
N TYR A 47 4.77 -15.72 3.60
CA TYR A 47 4.83 -16.55 2.39
C TYR A 47 4.93 -18.05 2.69
N ALA A 48 5.46 -18.43 3.86
CA ALA A 48 5.52 -19.82 4.30
C ALA A 48 4.17 -20.36 4.83
N ASP A 49 3.39 -19.53 5.53
CA ASP A 49 2.09 -19.88 6.12
C ASP A 49 1.19 -18.64 6.21
N MET A 50 0.46 -18.39 5.12
CA MET A 50 -0.41 -17.22 5.00
C MET A 50 -1.56 -17.25 6.02
N GLU A 51 -2.11 -18.42 6.35
CA GLU A 51 -3.24 -18.54 7.29
C GLU A 51 -2.84 -18.05 8.68
N ARG A 52 -1.64 -18.41 9.13
CA ARG A 52 -1.12 -18.00 10.44
C ARG A 52 -0.63 -16.55 10.47
N TRP A 53 0.01 -16.08 9.41
CA TRP A 53 0.80 -14.85 9.44
C TRP A 53 0.17 -13.67 8.69
N SER A 54 -0.98 -13.86 8.03
CA SER A 54 -1.70 -12.76 7.36
C SER A 54 -1.99 -11.60 8.30
N PHE A 55 -2.59 -11.83 9.46
CA PHE A 55 -2.91 -10.76 10.40
C PHE A 55 -1.66 -9.98 10.83
N HIS A 56 -0.61 -10.68 11.26
CA HIS A 56 0.64 -10.10 11.73
C HIS A 56 1.31 -9.23 10.64
N SER A 57 1.41 -9.76 9.43
CA SER A 57 2.01 -9.07 8.28
C SER A 57 1.19 -7.84 7.89
N GLN A 58 -0.14 -7.96 7.79
CA GLN A 58 -0.99 -6.83 7.44
C GLN A 58 -1.03 -5.76 8.54
N ALA A 59 -1.05 -6.14 9.82
CA ALA A 59 -1.01 -5.19 10.93
C ALA A 59 0.30 -4.38 10.94
N PHE A 60 1.44 -5.01 10.61
CA PHE A 60 2.71 -4.31 10.44
C PHE A 60 2.63 -3.27 9.31
N PHE A 61 2.13 -3.67 8.13
CA PHE A 61 1.98 -2.76 6.99
C PHE A 61 1.04 -1.60 7.31
N LEU A 62 -0.12 -1.87 7.92
CA LEU A 62 -1.07 -0.86 8.37
C LEU A 62 -0.39 0.18 9.26
N ALA A 63 0.32 -0.25 10.31
CA ALA A 63 1.00 0.66 11.22
C ALA A 63 2.09 1.50 10.52
N ARG A 64 2.87 0.87 9.62
CA ARG A 64 3.92 1.58 8.85
C ARG A 64 3.33 2.62 7.90
N ARG A 65 2.25 2.27 7.20
CA ARG A 65 1.55 3.17 6.27
C ARG A 65 0.86 4.32 6.98
N LEU A 66 0.19 4.07 8.10
CA LEU A 66 -0.43 5.13 8.88
C LEU A 66 0.60 6.14 9.39
N ARG A 67 1.76 5.68 9.88
CA ARG A 67 2.86 6.58 10.29
C ARG A 67 3.38 7.41 9.11
N GLN A 68 3.56 6.79 7.95
CA GLN A 68 3.99 7.49 6.74
C GLN A 68 2.96 8.55 6.35
N HIS A 69 1.68 8.18 6.24
CA HIS A 69 0.58 9.08 5.87
C HIS A 69 0.47 10.25 6.87
N ALA A 70 0.52 9.98 8.17
CA ALA A 70 0.52 11.03 9.19
C ALA A 70 1.66 12.03 9.00
N ALA A 71 2.87 11.57 8.67
CA ALA A 71 3.99 12.45 8.37
C ALA A 71 3.73 13.32 7.12
N LEU A 72 3.06 12.79 6.09
CA LEU A 72 2.71 13.55 4.87
C LEU A 72 1.78 14.73 5.16
N GLN A 73 0.91 14.62 6.16
CA GLN A 73 -0.01 15.71 6.52
C GLN A 73 0.71 16.94 7.07
N HIS A 74 1.95 16.78 7.53
CA HIS A 74 2.78 17.88 8.05
C HIS A 74 3.76 18.43 7.02
N LEU A 75 3.73 17.93 5.77
CA LEU A 75 4.56 18.45 4.71
C LEU A 75 3.92 19.67 4.05
N ASP A 76 4.66 20.77 3.98
CA ASP A 76 4.30 21.97 3.21
C ASP A 76 4.58 21.80 1.70
N ARG A 77 4.43 20.58 1.18
CA ARG A 77 4.70 20.22 -0.22
C ARG A 77 3.68 19.22 -0.74
N SER A 78 3.43 19.26 -2.05
CA SER A 78 2.62 18.22 -2.70
C SER A 78 3.38 16.91 -2.80
N VAL A 79 2.64 15.80 -2.78
CA VAL A 79 3.16 14.43 -2.66
C VAL A 79 2.53 13.51 -3.70
N VAL A 80 3.34 12.59 -4.25
CA VAL A 80 2.87 11.42 -4.99
C VAL A 80 3.30 10.15 -4.23
N GLN A 81 2.35 9.32 -3.82
CA GLN A 81 2.61 8.11 -3.03
C GLN A 81 2.36 6.84 -3.85
N ASP A 82 3.35 5.94 -3.87
CA ASP A 82 3.23 4.55 -4.32
C ASP A 82 2.60 3.68 -3.22
N ARG A 83 1.37 3.20 -3.48
CA ARG A 83 0.53 2.40 -2.58
C ARG A 83 0.16 3.13 -1.28
N SER A 84 -1.13 3.34 -1.07
CA SER A 84 -1.67 4.00 0.11
C SER A 84 -2.18 3.00 1.16
N VAL A 85 -2.50 3.49 2.37
CA VAL A 85 -3.11 2.67 3.42
C VAL A 85 -4.45 2.04 2.99
N TYR A 86 -5.19 2.73 2.11
CA TYR A 86 -6.46 2.24 1.57
C TYR A 86 -6.25 0.98 0.73
N GLU A 87 -5.17 0.93 -0.07
CA GLU A 87 -4.88 -0.24 -0.89
C GLU A 87 -4.53 -1.44 -0.01
N ASP A 88 -3.71 -1.25 1.03
CA ASP A 88 -3.35 -2.33 1.97
C ASP A 88 -4.57 -2.92 2.66
N ALA A 89 -5.48 -2.07 3.17
CA ALA A 89 -6.65 -2.54 3.89
C ALA A 89 -7.77 -3.08 2.98
N GLU A 90 -8.21 -2.27 2.01
CA GLU A 90 -9.41 -2.56 1.21
C GLU A 90 -9.16 -3.60 0.12
N ILE A 91 -7.90 -3.77 -0.30
CA ILE A 91 -7.52 -4.72 -1.36
C ILE A 91 -6.76 -5.91 -0.78
N PHE A 92 -5.60 -5.70 -0.15
CA PHE A 92 -4.72 -6.82 0.24
C PHE A 92 -5.25 -7.59 1.45
N ALA A 93 -5.46 -6.92 2.58
CA ALA A 93 -5.99 -7.56 3.79
C ALA A 93 -7.39 -8.14 3.56
N HIS A 94 -8.26 -7.40 2.87
CA HIS A 94 -9.59 -7.89 2.51
C HIS A 94 -9.53 -9.14 1.62
N ASN A 95 -8.63 -9.17 0.64
CA ASN A 95 -8.46 -10.35 -0.21
C ASN A 95 -7.94 -11.56 0.59
N LEU A 96 -7.03 -11.38 1.55
CA LEU A 96 -6.58 -12.46 2.43
C LEU A 96 -7.75 -13.06 3.23
N TYR A 97 -8.61 -12.21 3.78
CA TYR A 97 -9.85 -12.66 4.43
C TYR A 97 -10.75 -13.44 3.47
N ARG A 98 -11.01 -12.90 2.28
CA ARG A 98 -11.87 -13.56 1.27
C ARG A 98 -11.32 -14.90 0.78
N GLN A 99 -10.01 -15.10 0.85
CA GLN A 99 -9.34 -16.35 0.49
C GLN A 99 -9.22 -17.33 1.66
N GLY A 100 -9.74 -16.99 2.84
CA GLY A 100 -9.63 -17.82 4.05
C GLY A 100 -8.24 -17.80 4.70
N GLN A 101 -7.35 -16.91 4.26
CA GLN A 101 -6.00 -16.75 4.83
C GLN A 101 -5.97 -15.84 6.05
N MET A 102 -7.09 -15.19 6.38
CA MET A 102 -7.26 -14.41 7.60
C MET A 102 -8.60 -14.78 8.22
N SER A 103 -8.62 -15.09 9.51
CA SER A 103 -9.86 -15.45 10.20
C SER A 103 -10.85 -14.28 10.22
N ALA A 104 -12.15 -14.56 10.35
CA ALA A 104 -13.16 -13.51 10.49
C ALA A 104 -12.92 -12.61 11.71
N ARG A 105 -12.38 -13.17 12.81
CA ARG A 105 -12.03 -12.43 14.03
C ARG A 105 -10.89 -11.45 13.79
N ASP A 106 -9.84 -11.91 13.12
CA ASP A 106 -8.66 -11.10 12.83
C ASP A 106 -8.97 -10.04 11.79
N TRP A 107 -9.76 -10.37 10.76
CA TRP A 107 -10.26 -9.40 9.79
C TRP A 107 -11.08 -8.29 10.44
N ALA A 108 -12.04 -8.64 11.30
CA ALA A 108 -12.85 -7.65 12.00
C ALA A 108 -11.97 -6.72 12.85
N THR A 109 -11.01 -7.29 13.58
CA THR A 109 -10.07 -6.50 14.40
C THR A 109 -9.20 -5.58 13.54
N TYR A 110 -8.63 -6.10 12.45
CA TYR A 110 -7.81 -5.33 11.52
C TYR A 110 -8.60 -4.18 10.88
N PHE A 111 -9.82 -4.47 10.41
CA PHE A 111 -10.65 -3.51 9.70
C PHE A 111 -11.16 -2.41 10.62
N ASP A 112 -11.55 -2.73 11.86
CA ASP A 112 -11.95 -1.75 12.87
C ASP A 112 -10.80 -0.81 13.24
N LEU A 113 -9.57 -1.33 13.38
CA LEU A 113 -8.37 -0.51 13.58
C LEU A 113 -8.11 0.42 12.39
N TYR A 114 -8.19 -0.11 11.18
CA TYR A 114 -8.01 0.68 9.96
C TYR A 114 -9.06 1.81 9.84
N GLN A 115 -10.35 1.50 10.01
CA GLN A 115 -11.43 2.49 9.93
C GLN A 115 -11.28 3.59 10.98
N SER A 116 -10.93 3.20 12.22
CA SER A 116 -10.73 4.16 13.32
C SER A 116 -9.58 5.12 13.05
N LEU A 117 -8.47 4.62 12.50
CA LEU A 117 -7.26 5.42 12.30
C LEU A 117 -7.30 6.24 11.01
N VAL A 118 -7.86 5.70 9.92
CA VAL A 118 -7.97 6.42 8.65
C VAL A 118 -8.90 7.62 8.73
N ALA A 119 -9.91 7.58 9.62
CA ALA A 119 -10.81 8.71 9.89
C ALA A 119 -10.08 9.94 10.47
N LEU A 120 -8.88 9.77 11.01
CA LEU A 120 -8.03 10.85 11.54
C LEU A 120 -7.08 11.44 10.49
N LEU A 121 -7.07 10.88 9.28
CA LEU A 121 -6.13 11.25 8.22
C LEU A 121 -6.86 11.97 7.07
N ARG A 122 -6.23 13.01 6.52
CA ARG A 122 -6.67 13.62 5.26
C ARG A 122 -6.59 12.59 4.13
N PRO A 123 -7.67 12.31 3.40
CA PRO A 123 -7.61 11.40 2.26
C PRO A 123 -6.79 12.00 1.09
N PRO A 124 -6.30 11.16 0.16
CA PRO A 124 -5.73 11.64 -1.09
C PRO A 124 -6.72 12.51 -1.85
N ASP A 125 -6.24 13.60 -2.46
CA ASP A 125 -7.03 14.44 -3.34
C ASP A 125 -7.34 13.73 -4.68
N LEU A 126 -6.49 12.77 -5.06
CA LEU A 126 -6.66 11.94 -6.25
C LEU A 126 -6.03 10.56 -6.04
N VAL A 127 -6.71 9.54 -6.56
CA VAL A 127 -6.15 8.19 -6.72
C VAL A 127 -5.98 7.88 -8.20
N VAL A 128 -4.75 7.63 -8.63
CA VAL A 128 -4.42 7.20 -9.99
C VAL A 128 -4.31 5.68 -10.01
N TYR A 129 -5.28 5.02 -10.63
CA TYR A 129 -5.30 3.56 -10.74
C TYR A 129 -4.63 3.07 -12.02
N LEU A 130 -3.53 2.33 -11.87
CA LEU A 130 -2.86 1.62 -12.95
C LEU A 130 -3.45 0.23 -13.13
N ARG A 131 -3.88 -0.06 -14.37
CA ARG A 131 -4.47 -1.34 -14.76
C ARG A 131 -3.63 -2.02 -15.83
N ALA A 132 -3.39 -3.32 -15.66
CA ALA A 132 -2.84 -4.19 -16.68
C ALA A 132 -3.51 -5.58 -16.61
N GLN A 133 -3.37 -6.36 -17.68
CA GLN A 133 -3.85 -7.74 -17.72
C GLN A 133 -3.02 -8.63 -16.79
N VAL A 134 -3.64 -9.67 -16.21
CA VAL A 134 -2.96 -10.62 -15.31
C VAL A 134 -1.73 -11.25 -15.96
N GLY A 135 -1.82 -11.64 -17.24
CA GLY A 135 -0.67 -12.19 -17.98
C GLY A 135 0.52 -11.22 -18.05
N THR A 136 0.25 -9.92 -18.25
CA THR A 136 1.28 -8.87 -18.23
C THR A 136 1.91 -8.73 -16.85
N LEU A 137 1.10 -8.77 -15.79
CA LEU A 137 1.58 -8.66 -14.41
C LEU A 137 2.47 -9.84 -14.04
N ALA A 138 2.03 -11.07 -14.35
CA ALA A 138 2.77 -12.29 -14.09
C ALA A 138 4.15 -12.29 -14.78
N ALA A 139 4.20 -11.90 -16.07
CA ALA A 139 5.46 -11.79 -16.81
C ALA A 139 6.43 -10.78 -16.16
N ARG A 140 5.92 -9.64 -15.71
CA ARG A 140 6.74 -8.60 -15.04
C ARG A 140 7.20 -9.01 -13.65
N ILE A 141 6.39 -9.76 -12.90
CA ILE A 141 6.75 -10.27 -11.58
C ILE A 141 7.85 -11.34 -11.73
N GLY A 142 7.67 -12.29 -12.66
CA GLY A 142 8.66 -13.34 -12.92
C GLY A 142 10.03 -12.77 -13.33
N GLY A 143 10.05 -11.67 -14.10
CA GLY A 143 11.30 -10.99 -14.47
C GLY A 143 12.01 -10.24 -13.33
N ARG A 144 11.35 -10.00 -12.19
CA ARG A 144 11.92 -9.27 -11.03
C ARG A 144 12.66 -10.17 -10.05
N GLY A 145 12.56 -11.49 -10.17
CA GLY A 145 13.40 -12.44 -9.43
C GLY A 145 13.35 -12.33 -7.90
N ARG A 146 12.26 -11.81 -7.31
CA ARG A 146 12.12 -11.78 -5.86
C ARG A 146 11.92 -13.21 -5.35
N ALA A 147 12.89 -13.70 -4.60
CA ALA A 147 12.88 -15.01 -3.97
C ALA A 147 12.05 -14.95 -2.69
N TYR A 148 10.78 -15.29 -2.79
CA TYR A 148 9.95 -15.69 -1.67
C TYR A 148 9.05 -16.83 -2.11
#